data_AF-A0A2M8N4X4-F1
#
_entry.id   AF-A0A2M8N4X4-F1
#
_cell.length_a   1.000
_cell.length_b   1.000
_cell.length_c   1.000
_cell.angle_alpha   90.00
_cell.angle_beta   90.00
_cell.angle_gamma   90.00
#
_symmetry.space_group_name_H-M   'P 1'
#
loop_
_entity.id
_entity.type
_entity.pdbx_description
1 polymer ?
#
loop_
_entity_poly.entity_id
_entity_poly.type
_entity_poly.pdbx_seq_one_letter_code
_entity_poly.pdbx_strand_id
1 'polypeptide(L)' 'EGNIFHGELSLEQLLFQRPVPGWSRYETPIKSLWLCGSGAHPGGGVMGAPGYLAAMRMLEAGAV' A
#
# COMPACT_ATOMS: atom_id res chain seq x y z
N GLU A 1 18.42 6.23 10.97
CA GLU A 1 18.34 4.93 10.27
C GLU A 1 17.32 5.02 9.13
N GLY A 2 17.46 4.17 8.10
CA GLY A 2 16.50 4.09 7.00
C GLY A 2 15.69 2.80 7.08
N ASN A 3 14.38 2.88 6.82
CA ASN A 3 13.51 1.71 6.75
C ASN A 3 12.73 1.72 5.42
N ILE A 4 12.84 0.64 4.66
CA ILE A 4 12.18 0.50 3.35
C ILE A 4 10.65 0.54 3.44
N PHE A 5 10.07 0.36 4.63
CA PHE A 5 8.63 0.41 4.88
C PHE A 5 8.12 1.78 5.33
N HIS A 6 8.95 2.82 5.24
CA HIS A 6 8.61 4.20 5.66
C HIS A 6 8.35 4.35 7.17
N GLY A 7 8.93 3.48 7.99
CA GLY A 7 8.75 3.50 9.44
C GLY A 7 9.05 2.14 10.05
N GLU A 8 9.04 2.06 11.37
CA GLU A 8 9.14 0.80 12.10
C GLU A 8 7.83 0.00 11.96
N LEU A 9 7.92 -1.33 11.84
CA LEU A 9 6.74 -2.20 11.84
C LEU A 9 6.28 -2.48 13.27
N SER A 10 5.79 -1.44 13.96
CA SER A 10 5.12 -1.60 15.25
C SER A 10 3.86 -2.47 15.11
N LEU A 11 3.31 -2.96 16.22
CA LEU A 11 2.08 -3.77 16.21
C LEU A 11 0.92 -3.07 15.48
N GLU A 12 0.85 -1.75 15.59
CA GLU A 12 -0.15 -0.89 14.94
C GLU A 12 0.09 -0.72 13.44
N GLN A 13 1.32 -0.99 12.95
CA GLN A 13 1.70 -0.94 11.54
C GLN A 13 2.00 -2.33 10.98
N LEU A 14 1.52 -3.40 11.63
CA LEU A 14 1.61 -4.74 11.06
C LEU A 14 0.45 -5.02 10.11
N LEU A 15 0.75 -5.84 9.10
CA LEU A 15 -0.22 -6.35 8.13
C LEU A 15 -0.96 -5.21 7.41
N PHE A 16 -2.29 -5.33 7.30
CA PHE A 16 -3.20 -4.41 6.63
C PHE A 16 -3.38 -3.08 7.36
N GLN A 17 -2.78 -2.89 8.53
CA GLN A 17 -2.89 -1.61 9.24
C GLN A 17 -2.03 -0.51 8.62
N ARG A 18 -1.27 -0.81 7.55
CA ARG A 18 -0.39 0.14 6.87
C ARG A 18 -1.06 0.81 5.66
N PRO A 19 -0.88 2.14 5.50
CA PRO A 19 -0.40 3.11 6.50
C PRO A 19 -1.44 3.35 7.60
N VAL A 20 -2.71 3.16 7.25
CA VAL A 20 -3.87 3.07 8.15
C VAL A 20 -4.83 2.03 7.57
N PRO A 21 -5.67 1.36 8.38
CA PRO A 21 -6.59 0.31 7.90
C PRO A 21 -7.51 0.75 6.74
N GLY A 22 -7.92 2.03 6.73
CA GLY A 22 -8.81 2.57 5.70
C GLY A 22 -8.20 2.60 4.29
N TRP A 23 -6.87 2.57 4.14
CA TRP A 23 -6.19 2.66 2.85
C TRP A 23 -5.50 1.34 2.46
N SER A 24 -5.77 0.28 3.22
CA SER A 24 -5.19 -1.05 3.06
C SER A 24 -5.54 -1.75 1.75
N ARG A 25 -6.57 -1.26 1.06
CA ARG A 25 -7.03 -1.73 -0.26
C ARG A 25 -6.41 -0.94 -1.41
N TYR A 26 -5.29 -0.26 -1.20
CA TYR A 26 -4.54 0.50 -2.20
C TYR A 26 -5.24 1.77 -2.71
N GLU A 27 -6.51 1.98 -2.40
CA GLU A 27 -7.29 3.18 -2.73
C GLU A 27 -7.15 4.22 -1.61
N THR A 28 -6.88 5.47 -1.96
CA THR A 28 -6.76 6.58 -1.00
C THR A 28 -8.01 7.47 -1.07
N PRO A 29 -8.28 8.30 -0.05
CA PRO A 29 -9.39 9.27 -0.10
C PRO A 29 -9.17 10.38 -1.13
N ILE A 30 -7.96 10.50 -1.69
CA ILE A 30 -7.65 11.47 -2.74
C ILE A 30 -7.99 10.81 -4.09
N LYS A 31 -8.86 11.47 -4.85
CA LYS A 31 -9.28 10.99 -6.17
C LYS A 31 -8.07 10.71 -7.06
N SER A 32 -8.05 9.53 -7.68
CA SER A 32 -7.00 9.07 -8.60
C SER A 32 -5.60 8.96 -7.97
N LEU A 33 -5.50 8.89 -6.64
CA LEU A 33 -4.26 8.57 -5.93
C LEU A 33 -4.34 7.16 -5.33
N TRP A 34 -3.34 6.35 -5.65
CA TRP A 34 -3.25 4.94 -5.28
C TRP A 34 -1.98 4.66 -4.49
N LEU A 35 -2.06 3.70 -3.57
CA LEU A 35 -0.96 3.30 -2.71
C LEU A 35 -0.29 2.05 -3.29
N CYS A 36 0.93 2.19 -3.82
CA CYS A 36 1.66 1.11 -4.50
C CYS A 36 3.05 0.81 -3.90
N GLY A 37 3.47 1.58 -2.88
CA GLY A 37 4.84 1.59 -2.36
C GLY A 37 5.15 0.45 -1.39
N SER A 38 6.43 0.31 -1.06
CA SER A 38 6.93 -0.73 -0.16
C SER A 38 6.32 -0.70 1.24
N GLY A 39 5.95 0.48 1.75
CA GLY A 39 5.27 0.63 3.03
C GLY A 39 3.85 0.06 3.10
N ALA A 40 3.22 -0.32 1.98
CA ALA A 40 1.92 -0.97 1.99
C ALA A 40 2.05 -2.49 2.19
N HIS A 41 1.02 -3.13 2.76
CA HIS A 41 0.94 -4.60 2.81
C HIS A 41 0.83 -5.19 1.38
N PRO A 42 1.43 -6.36 1.09
CA PRO A 42 2.24 -7.25 1.94
C PRO A 42 3.70 -6.83 2.15
N GLY A 43 4.11 -5.69 1.59
CA GLY A 43 5.49 -5.19 1.58
C GLY A 43 6.05 -5.25 0.17
N GLY A 44 6.60 -4.13 -0.31
CA GLY A 44 6.99 -4.00 -1.72
C GLY A 44 8.37 -4.53 -2.09
N GLY A 45 9.32 -4.60 -1.15
CA GLY A 45 10.67 -5.17 -1.32
C GLY A 45 11.17 -5.30 -2.77
N VAL A 46 11.60 -6.50 -3.14
CA VAL A 46 11.95 -6.84 -4.54
C VAL A 46 10.75 -7.39 -5.31
N MET A 47 9.77 -7.99 -4.62
CA MET A 47 8.61 -8.64 -5.22
C MET A 47 7.66 -7.67 -5.93
N GLY A 48 7.58 -6.41 -5.50
CA GLY A 48 6.68 -5.41 -6.09
C GLY A 48 5.18 -5.67 -5.84
N ALA A 49 4.82 -6.52 -4.88
CA ALA A 49 3.43 -6.95 -4.66
C ALA A 49 2.41 -5.81 -4.46
N PRO A 50 2.69 -4.76 -3.67
CA PRO A 50 1.74 -3.65 -3.52
C PRO A 50 1.53 -2.88 -4.83
N GLY A 51 2.55 -2.79 -5.69
CA GLY A 51 2.42 -2.19 -7.01
C GLY A 51 1.48 -2.98 -7.91
N TYR A 52 1.65 -4.30 -7.95
CA TYR A 52 0.76 -5.19 -8.70
C TYR A 52 -0.68 -5.10 -8.20
N LEU A 53 -0.90 -5.18 -6.88
CA LEU A 53 -2.24 -5.17 -6.30
C LEU A 53 -2.92 -3.79 -6.43
N ALA A 54 -2.16 -2.69 -6.32
CA ALA A 54 -2.67 -1.35 -6.58
C ALA A 54 -3.11 -1.17 -8.05
N ALA A 55 -2.34 -1.69 -9.00
CA ALA A 55 -2.70 -1.65 -10.42
C ALA A 55 -3.98 -2.44 -10.70
N MET A 56 -4.12 -3.64 -10.11
CA MET A 56 -5.35 -4.44 -10.22
C MET A 56 -6.55 -3.71 -9.64
N ARG A 57 -6.41 -3.10 -8.47
CA ARG A 57 -7.48 -2.31 -7.84
C ARG A 57 -7.87 -1.11 -8.71
N MET A 58 -6.90 -0.43 -9.30
CA MET A 58 -7.12 0.71 -10.19
C MET A 58 -7.95 0.31 -11.43
N LEU A 59 -7.66 -0.86 -12.01
CA LEU A 59 -8.43 -1.43 -13.11
C LEU A 59 -9.87 -1.77 -12.70
N GLU A 60 -10.06 -2.42 -11.55
CA GLU A 60 -11.39 -2.72 -11.01
C GLU A 60 -12.23 -1.48 -10.73
N ALA A 61 -11.59 -0.38 -10.32
CA ALA A 61 -12.26 0.87 -10.02
C ALA A 61 -12.62 1.68 -11.29
N GLY A 62 -12.25 1.22 -12.48
CA GLY A 62 -12.48 1.95 -13.73
C GLY A 62 -11.73 3.28 -13.79
N ALA A 63 -10.56 3.35 -13.15
CA ALA A 63 -9.74 4.56 -13.10
C ALA A 63 -8.81 4.73 -14.32
N VAL A 64 -8.98 3.87 -15.33
CA VAL A 64 -8.31 3.87 -16.64
C VAL A 64 -9.34 3.69 -17.75
#